data_AF-A0A6L7U562-F1
#
_entry.id   AF-A0A6L7U562-F1
#
_cell.length_a   1.000
_cell.length_b   1.000
_cell.length_c   1.000
_cell.angle_alpha   90.00
_cell.angle_beta   90.00
_cell.angle_gamma   90.00
#
_symmetry.space_group_name_H-M   'P 1'
#
loop_
_entity.id
_entity.type
_entity.pdbx_description
1 polymer ?
#
loop_
_entity_poly.entity_id
_entity_poly.type
_entity_poly.pdbx_seq_one_letter_code
_entity_poly.pdbx_strand_id
1 'polypeptide(L)'
;MPPARPRRCPDAGPRIWLLCDQGSEGPVWTDERTAEAVAVAAMTVYRARQALVLEGMEAALQRKPRPSKLVRLACSTPPPGRARWTLKLLAAEMVALEVVDTIAPETVRRALQ
;
A
#
# COMPACT_ATOMS: atom_id res chain seq x y z
N MET A 1 17.64 10.74 11.53
CA MET A 1 16.46 11.06 10.69
C MET A 1 16.39 10.02 9.58
N PRO A 2 15.41 9.10 9.57
CA PRO A 2 15.33 8.08 8.51
C PRO A 2 15.03 8.77 7.17
N PRO A 3 15.64 8.32 6.06
CA PRO A 3 15.37 8.92 4.74
C PRO A 3 13.89 8.77 4.41
N ALA A 4 13.30 9.83 3.88
CA ALA A 4 11.93 9.82 3.37
C ALA A 4 11.80 8.65 2.38
N ARG A 5 10.86 7.73 2.61
CA ARG A 5 10.65 6.61 1.69
C ARG A 5 10.18 7.20 0.35
N PRO A 6 10.92 7.01 -0.75
CA PRO A 6 10.47 7.49 -2.04
C PRO A 6 9.10 6.89 -2.33
N ARG A 7 8.17 7.71 -2.83
CA ARG A 7 6.88 7.20 -3.32
C ARG A 7 7.20 6.21 -4.44
N ARG A 8 6.85 4.93 -4.25
CA ARG A 8 7.08 3.89 -5.26
C ARG A 8 6.37 4.30 -6.56
N CYS A 9 7.12 4.54 -7.62
CA CYS A 9 6.56 4.72 -8.95
C CYS A 9 5.86 3.41 -9.36
N PRO A 10 4.63 3.46 -9.89
CA PRO A 10 3.87 2.25 -10.24
C PRO A 10 4.58 1.37 -11.27
N ASP A 11 5.42 1.96 -12.13
CA ASP A 11 6.06 1.26 -13.26
C ASP A 11 7.41 0.60 -12.91
N ALA A 12 7.88 0.73 -11.66
CA ALA A 12 9.20 0.21 -11.27
C ALA A 12 9.23 -1.32 -11.13
N GLY A 13 8.09 -1.97 -10.80
CA GLY A 13 8.02 -3.41 -10.56
C GLY A 13 8.42 -4.26 -11.79
N PRO A 14 7.76 -4.08 -12.94
CA PRO A 14 8.08 -4.83 -14.16
C PRO A 14 9.53 -4.65 -14.62
N ARG A 15 10.07 -3.42 -14.55
CA ARG A 15 11.47 -3.14 -14.90
C ARG A 15 12.45 -3.86 -13.99
N ILE A 16 12.17 -3.92 -12.68
CA ILE A 16 13.02 -4.64 -11.73
C ILE A 16 13.11 -6.12 -12.09
N TRP A 17 11.99 -6.76 -12.43
CA TRP A 17 11.98 -8.19 -12.74
C TRP A 17 12.70 -8.50 -14.04
N LEU A 18 12.48 -7.69 -15.09
CA LEU A 18 13.17 -7.84 -16.37
C LEU A 18 14.69 -7.72 -16.20
N LEU A 19 15.16 -6.76 -15.41
CA LEU A 19 16.59 -6.53 -15.23
C LEU A 19 17.26 -7.62 -14.38
N CYS A 20 16.53 -8.17 -13.41
CA CYS A 20 17.02 -9.25 -12.55
C CYS A 20 16.74 -10.66 -13.08
N ASP A 21 16.20 -10.79 -14.29
CA ASP A 21 15.93 -12.10 -14.88
C ASP A 21 17.23 -12.90 -15.07
N GLN A 22 17.24 -14.12 -14.54
CA GLN A 22 18.35 -15.07 -14.62
C GLN A 22 18.14 -16.14 -15.71
N GLY A 23 17.10 -16.00 -16.53
CA GLY A 23 16.92 -16.81 -17.74
C GLY A 23 18.08 -16.68 -18.71
N SER A 24 18.19 -17.60 -19.66
CA SER A 24 19.28 -17.64 -20.65
C SER A 24 19.38 -16.37 -21.52
N GLU A 25 18.27 -15.64 -21.67
CA GLU A 25 18.15 -14.38 -22.41
C GLU A 25 18.15 -13.15 -21.48
N GLY A 26 18.22 -13.38 -20.17
CA GLY A 26 18.07 -12.35 -19.14
C GLY A 26 19.37 -11.58 -18.86
N PRO A 27 19.30 -10.34 -18.37
CA PRO A 27 20.49 -9.54 -18.09
C PRO A 27 21.27 -10.01 -16.86
N VAL A 28 20.65 -10.80 -15.98
CA VAL A 28 21.23 -11.33 -14.73
C VAL A 28 21.80 -10.22 -13.82
N TRP A 29 21.15 -9.05 -13.76
CA TRP A 29 21.68 -7.94 -12.95
C TRP A 29 21.51 -8.19 -11.45
N THR A 30 22.49 -7.71 -10.68
CA THR A 30 22.42 -7.68 -9.22
C THR A 30 21.40 -6.64 -8.75
N ASP A 31 20.95 -6.78 -7.50
CA ASP A 31 19.97 -5.87 -6.90
C ASP A 31 20.50 -4.42 -6.85
N GLU A 32 21.80 -4.22 -6.63
CA GLU A 32 22.45 -2.90 -6.59
C GLU A 32 22.42 -2.22 -7.96
N ARG A 33 22.79 -2.96 -9.01
CA ARG A 33 22.80 -2.44 -10.39
C ARG A 33 21.39 -2.12 -10.87
N THR A 34 20.43 -2.99 -10.58
CA THR A 34 19.02 -2.75 -10.91
C THR A 34 18.46 -1.56 -10.14
N ALA A 35 18.82 -1.42 -8.86
CA ALA A 35 18.40 -0.30 -8.02
C ALA A 35 18.85 1.06 -8.56
N GLU A 36 20.10 1.14 -9.02
CA GLU A 36 20.63 2.32 -9.69
C GLU A 36 19.85 2.63 -10.98
N ALA A 37 19.64 1.63 -11.83
CA ALA A 37 18.96 1.80 -13.13
C ALA A 37 17.48 2.20 -13.05
N VAL A 38 16.81 1.87 -11.95
CA VAL A 38 15.40 2.24 -11.71
C VAL A 38 15.23 3.32 -10.62
N ALA A 39 16.33 3.90 -10.13
CA ALA A 39 16.36 4.94 -9.11
C ALA A 39 15.57 4.60 -7.83
N VAL A 40 15.78 3.40 -7.29
CA VAL A 40 15.20 2.95 -6.01
C VAL A 40 16.29 2.43 -5.07
N ALA A 41 15.95 2.18 -3.81
CA ALA A 41 16.89 1.49 -2.90
C ALA A 41 16.96 -0.01 -3.24
N ALA A 42 18.14 -0.63 -3.11
CA ALA A 42 18.36 -2.08 -3.33
C ALA A 42 17.36 -2.97 -2.55
N MET A 43 17.01 -2.60 -1.32
CA MET A 43 15.97 -3.28 -0.52
C MET A 43 14.59 -3.32 -1.22
N THR A 44 14.29 -2.35 -2.09
CA THR A 44 13.05 -2.33 -2.89
C THR A 44 13.09 -3.35 -4.01
N VAL A 45 14.27 -3.58 -4.60
CA VAL A 45 14.52 -4.60 -5.62
C VAL A 45 14.40 -5.99 -5.00
N TYR A 46 15.10 -6.23 -3.89
CA TYR A 46 15.00 -7.46 -3.11
C TYR A 46 13.53 -7.82 -2.80
N ARG A 47 12.77 -6.87 -2.23
CA ARG A 47 11.34 -7.09 -1.92
C ARG A 47 10.48 -7.34 -3.14
N ALA A 48 10.79 -6.71 -4.28
CA ALA A 48 10.05 -6.94 -5.53
C ALA A 48 10.32 -8.35 -6.09
N ARG A 49 11.57 -8.83 -6.03
CA ARG A 49 11.94 -10.20 -6.41
C ARG A 49 11.33 -11.23 -5.46
N GLN A 50 11.40 -10.98 -4.16
CA GLN A 50 10.81 -11.85 -3.15
C GLN A 50 9.29 -11.98 -3.34
N ALA A 51 8.58 -10.87 -3.58
CA ALA A 51 7.14 -10.89 -3.82
C ALA A 51 6.78 -11.71 -5.08
N LEU A 52 7.55 -11.57 -6.17
CA LEU A 52 7.35 -12.36 -7.39
C LEU A 52 7.49 -13.86 -7.12
N VAL A 53 8.53 -14.26 -6.38
CA VAL A 53 8.81 -15.68 -6.08
C VAL A 53 7.81 -16.28 -5.09
N LEU A 54 7.47 -15.54 -4.03
CA LEU A 54 6.62 -16.07 -2.95
C LEU A 54 5.12 -15.89 -3.18
N GLU A 55 4.71 -14.82 -3.87
CA GLU A 55 3.31 -14.46 -4.03
C GLU A 55 2.82 -14.64 -5.49
N GLY A 56 3.74 -14.82 -6.44
CA GLY A 56 3.43 -14.96 -7.87
C GLY A 56 3.36 -13.63 -8.62
N MET A 57 3.32 -13.69 -9.95
CA MET A 57 3.38 -12.53 -10.85
C MET A 57 2.22 -11.57 -10.65
N GLU A 58 0.99 -12.09 -10.62
CA GLU A 58 -0.23 -11.32 -10.44
C GLU A 58 -0.22 -10.57 -9.10
N ALA A 59 0.12 -11.26 -8.01
CA ALA A 59 0.17 -10.64 -6.69
C ALA A 59 1.28 -9.58 -6.58
N ALA A 60 2.41 -9.81 -7.23
CA ALA A 60 3.54 -8.87 -7.23
C ALA A 60 3.26 -7.61 -8.06
N LEU A 61 2.42 -7.71 -9.10
CA LEU A 61 1.95 -6.58 -9.90
C LEU A 61 0.88 -5.77 -9.17
N GLN A 62 0.02 -6.44 -8.40
CA GLN A 62 -1.07 -5.78 -7.70
C GLN A 62 -0.58 -4.98 -6.50
N ARG A 63 -1.01 -3.72 -6.42
CA ARG A 63 -0.78 -2.93 -5.23
C ARG A 63 -1.64 -3.50 -4.10
N LYS A 64 -1.02 -3.97 -3.02
CA LYS A 64 -1.75 -4.39 -1.82
C LYS A 64 -2.72 -3.28 -1.40
N PRO A 65 -4.03 -3.58 -1.25
CA PRO A 65 -5.02 -2.59 -0.88
C PRO A 65 -4.59 -1.96 0.44
N ARG A 66 -4.54 -0.63 0.49
CA ARG A 66 -4.28 0.07 1.74
C ARG A 66 -5.59 0.18 2.49
N PRO A 67 -5.59 -0.05 3.82
CA PRO A 67 -6.81 0.11 4.60
C PRO A 67 -7.35 1.52 4.38
N SER A 68 -8.66 1.60 4.12
CA SER A 68 -9.35 2.87 3.91
C SER A 68 -9.19 3.78 5.14
N LYS A 69 -9.33 5.09 4.96
CA LYS A 69 -9.34 6.03 6.09
C LYS A 69 -10.39 5.62 7.12
N LEU A 70 -11.54 5.11 6.67
CA LEU A 70 -12.60 4.60 7.54
C LEU A 70 -12.16 3.39 8.37
N VAL A 71 -11.54 2.38 7.77
CA VAL A 71 -11.03 1.20 8.51
C VAL A 71 -10.00 1.63 9.55
N ARG A 72 -9.08 2.53 9.17
CA ARG A 72 -8.07 3.06 10.10
C ARG A 72 -8.71 3.81 11.28
N LEU A 73 -9.77 4.57 11.03
CA LEU A 73 -10.52 5.27 12.07
C LEU A 73 -11.28 4.28 12.97
N ALA A 74 -11.95 3.29 12.40
CA ALA A 74 -12.69 2.29 13.17
C ALA A 74 -11.78 1.46 14.09
N CYS A 75 -10.51 1.27 13.72
CA CYS A 75 -9.50 0.60 14.53
C CYS A 75 -8.77 1.54 15.52
N SER A 76 -9.05 2.85 15.53
CA SER A 76 -8.43 3.79 16.47
C SER A 76 -9.25 3.96 17.76
N THR A 77 -8.69 4.66 18.73
CA THR A 77 -9.39 5.00 19.97
C THR A 77 -10.60 5.90 19.67
N PRO A 78 -11.80 5.60 20.19
CA PRO A 78 -12.96 6.48 20.06
C PRO A 78 -12.77 7.79 20.83
N PRO A 79 -13.49 8.86 20.44
CA PRO A 79 -13.38 10.16 21.10
C PRO A 79 -13.81 10.10 22.58
N PRO A 80 -13.31 11.04 23.42
CA PRO A 80 -13.56 11.05 24.85
C PRO A 80 -15.06 11.07 25.16
N GLY A 81 -15.46 10.33 26.20
CA GLY A 81 -16.86 10.16 26.58
C GLY A 81 -17.62 9.09 25.79
N ARG A 82 -16.96 8.34 24.89
CA ARG A 82 -17.55 7.19 24.18
C ARG A 82 -16.73 5.93 24.42
N ALA A 83 -17.42 4.84 24.76
CA ALA A 83 -16.78 3.54 24.97
C ALA A 83 -16.43 2.80 23.66
N ARG A 84 -17.09 3.13 22.54
CA ARG A 84 -16.89 2.45 21.24
C ARG A 84 -17.27 3.34 20.06
N TRP A 85 -16.72 3.03 18.89
CA TRP A 85 -17.21 3.56 17.62
C TRP A 85 -18.61 3.02 17.30
N THR A 86 -19.52 3.93 16.96
CA THR A 86 -20.81 3.58 16.36
C THR A 86 -20.83 4.04 14.91
N LEU A 87 -21.67 3.44 14.06
CA LEU A 87 -21.76 3.83 12.65
C LEU A 87 -22.07 5.32 12.46
N LYS A 88 -22.94 5.88 13.30
CA LYS A 88 -23.27 7.32 13.29
C LYS A 88 -22.07 8.18 13.67
N LEU A 89 -21.29 7.74 14.66
CA LEU A 89 -20.09 8.45 15.10
C LEU A 89 -18.99 8.41 14.04
N LEU A 90 -18.77 7.26 13.40
CA LEU A 90 -17.84 7.13 12.28
C LEU A 90 -18.25 8.01 11.09
N ALA A 91 -19.55 8.08 10.79
CA ALA A 91 -20.06 8.95 9.74
C ALA A 91 -19.81 10.44 10.04
N ALA A 92 -20.13 10.88 11.27
CA ALA A 92 -19.90 12.25 11.71
C ALA A 92 -18.41 12.61 11.69
N GLU A 93 -17.55 11.70 12.16
CA GLU A 93 -16.11 11.91 12.20
C GLU A 93 -15.49 11.94 10.80
N MET A 94 -15.97 11.13 9.85
CA MET A 94 -15.52 11.18 8.45
C MET A 94 -15.83 12.53 7.80
N VAL A 95 -16.94 13.17 8.17
CA VAL A 95 -17.28 14.53 7.73
C VAL A 95 -16.42 15.57 8.45
N ALA A 96 -16.26 15.44 9.77
CA ALA A 96 -15.45 16.36 10.58
C ALA A 96 -13.96 16.38 10.15
N LEU A 97 -13.44 15.26 9.66
CA LEU A 97 -12.10 15.13 9.09
C LEU A 97 -12.02 15.49 7.61
N GLU A 98 -13.08 16.04 7.02
CA GLU A 98 -13.19 16.46 5.62
C GLU A 98 -12.79 15.33 4.64
N VAL A 99 -13.09 14.09 5.00
CA VAL A 99 -12.86 12.94 4.12
C VAL A 99 -13.94 12.86 3.05
N VAL A 100 -15.16 13.26 3.42
CA VAL A 100 -16.37 13.30 2.58
C VAL A 100 -17.27 14.43 3.07
N ASP A 101 -18.02 15.07 2.16
CA ASP A 101 -18.94 16.15 2.54
C ASP A 101 -20.13 15.63 3.35
N THR A 102 -20.68 14.48 2.96
CA THR A 102 -21.77 13.80 3.67
C THR A 102 -21.66 12.29 3.50
N ILE A 103 -22.07 11.53 4.52
CA ILE A 103 -22.14 10.08 4.44
C ILE A 103 -23.22 9.50 5.35
N ALA A 104 -24.00 8.57 4.83
CA ALA A 104 -24.99 7.84 5.61
C ALA A 104 -24.33 6.73 6.44
N PRO A 105 -24.82 6.44 7.67
CA PRO A 105 -24.32 5.32 8.47
C PRO A 105 -24.39 3.95 7.76
N GLU A 106 -25.32 3.78 6.82
CA GLU A 106 -25.43 2.56 6.01
C GLU A 106 -24.26 2.40 5.03
N THR A 107 -23.79 3.51 4.45
CA THR A 107 -22.59 3.51 3.59
C THR A 107 -21.36 3.11 4.41
N VAL A 108 -21.25 3.61 5.65
CA VAL A 108 -20.20 3.21 6.58
C VAL A 108 -20.27 1.71 6.88
N ARG A 109 -21.47 1.18 7.13
CA ARG A 109 -21.66 -0.26 7.37
C ARG A 109 -21.19 -1.10 6.20
N ARG A 110 -21.64 -0.78 4.98
CA ARG A 110 -21.28 -1.50 3.75
C ARG A 110 -19.78 -1.43 3.45
N ALA A 111 -19.12 -0.34 3.82
CA ALA A 111 -17.68 -0.17 3.61
C ALA A 111 -16.80 -0.92 4.64
N LEU A 112 -17.40 -1.45 5.71
CA LEU A 112 -16.72 -2.21 6.77
C LEU A 112 -17.01 -3.72 6.72
N GLN A 113 -17.85 -4.17 5.78
CA GLN A 113 -18.14 -5.58 5.50
C GLN A 113 -17.20 -6.11 4.43
#